data_AF-A0A519ZW17-F1
#
_entry.id   AF-A0A519ZW17-F1
#
_cell.length_a   1.000
_cell.length_b   1.000
_cell.length_c   1.000
_cell.angle_alpha   90.00
_cell.angle_beta   90.00
_cell.angle_gamma   90.00
#
_symmetry.space_group_name_H-M   'P 1'
#
loop_
_entity.id
_entity.type
_entity.pdbx_description
1 polymer ?
#
loop_
_entity_poly.entity_id
_entity_poly.type
_entity_poly.pdbx_seq_one_letter_code
_entity_poly.pdbx_strand_id
1 'polypeptide(L)' 'ICRETGKLIQKERLRAVPHATLSMEAKLKQN' A
#
# COMPACT_ATOMS: atom_id res chain seq x y z
N ILE A 1 6.88 1.81 1.57
CA ILE A 1 7.21 0.60 0.76
C ILE A 1 6.23 -0.48 1.16
N CYS A 2 5.64 -1.19 0.21
CA CYS A 2 4.66 -2.24 0.50
C CYS A 2 5.36 -3.41 1.21
N ARG A 3 4.81 -3.83 2.35
CA ARG A 3 5.38 -4.94 3.15
C ARG A 3 5.39 -6.28 2.42
N GLU A 4 4.41 -6.53 1.56
CA GLU A 4 4.32 -7.80 0.81
C GLU A 4 5.08 -7.78 -0.50
N THR A 5 4.95 -6.71 -1.29
CA THR A 5 5.49 -6.68 -2.66
C THR A 5 6.82 -5.95 -2.80
N GLY A 6 7.28 -5.24 -1.76
CA GLY A 6 8.50 -4.42 -1.83
C GLY A 6 8.40 -3.22 -2.77
N LYS A 7 7.23 -2.98 -3.40
CA LYS A 7 7.01 -1.86 -4.33
C LYS A 7 6.81 -0.53 -3.58
N LEU A 8 7.09 0.58 -4.26
CA LEU A 8 6.78 1.91 -3.77
C LEU A 8 5.25 2.11 -3.67
N ILE A 9 4.78 2.59 -2.52
CA ILE A 9 3.36 2.94 -2.31
C ILE A 9 3.14 4.32 -2.92
N GLN A 10 2.09 4.45 -3.73
CA GLN A 10 1.77 5.73 -4.38
C GLN A 10 1.50 6.84 -3.35
N LYS A 11 1.96 8.06 -3.64
CA LYS A 11 1.82 9.22 -2.74
C LYS A 11 0.37 9.57 -2.43
N GLU A 12 -0.56 9.34 -3.36
CA GLU A 12 -1.99 9.54 -3.14
C GLU A 12 -2.54 8.62 -2.04
N ARG A 13 -2.08 7.37 -1.99
CA ARG A 13 -2.48 6.42 -0.93
C ARG A 13 -1.95 6.81 0.43
N LEU A 14 -0.71 7.29 0.50
CA LEU A 14 -0.13 7.81 1.73
C LEU A 14 -0.84 9.10 2.19
N ARG A 15 -1.39 9.91 1.27
CA ARG A 15 -2.23 11.06 1.65
C ARG A 15 -3.59 10.63 2.21
N ALA A 16 -4.22 9.63 1.60
CA ALA A 16 -5.50 9.11 2.10
C ALA A 16 -5.35 8.34 3.42
N VAL A 17 -4.28 7.56 3.57
CA VAL A 17 -3.97 6.77 4.76
C VAL A 17 -2.46 6.84 5.04
N PRO A 18 -2.02 7.73 5.95
CA PRO A 18 -0.61 8.02 6.18
C PRO A 18 0.19 6.86 6.78
N HIS A 19 -0.49 5.92 7.43
CA HIS A 19 0.12 4.71 8.00
C HIS A 19 -0.06 3.48 7.10
N ALA A 20 -0.36 3.65 5.81
CA ALA A 20 -0.53 2.53 4.89
C ALA A 20 0.80 1.78 4.67
N THR A 21 0.84 0.53 5.13
CA THR A 21 1.98 -0.38 4.98
C THR A 21 1.84 -1.31 3.77
N LEU A 22 0.64 -1.38 3.19
CA LEU A 22 0.31 -2.23 2.05
C LEU A 22 -0.06 -1.38 0.83
N SER A 23 0.33 -1.83 -0.36
CA SER A 23 -0.18 -1.29 -1.63
C SER A 23 -1.61 -1.75 -1.88
N MET A 24 -2.32 -1.08 -2.79
CA MET A 24 -3.70 -1.47 -3.14
C MET A 24 -3.78 -2.89 -3.68
N GLU A 25 -2.84 -3.29 -4.54
CA GLU A 25 -2.69 -4.66 -5.04
C GLU A 25 -2.63 -5.69 -3.89
N ALA A 26 -1.78 -5.43 -2.89
CA ALA A 26 -1.60 -6.31 -1.74
C ALA A 26 -2.88 -6.39 -0.89
N LYS A 27 -3.51 -5.24 -0.64
CA LYS A 27 -4.77 -5.20 0.12
C LYS A 27 -5.92 -5.89 -0.60
N LEU A 28 -6.02 -5.75 -1.93
CA LEU A 28 -7.06 -6.41 -2.73
C LEU A 28 -6.88 -7.93 -2.75
N LYS A 29 -5.63 -8.42 -2.67
CA LYS A 29 -5.29 -9.84 -2.66
C LYS A 29 -5.54 -10.52 -1.29
N GLN A 30 -5.74 -9.75 -0.22
CA GLN A 30 -6.11 -10.28 1.09
C GLN A 30 -7.63 -10.51 1.27
N ASN A 31 -8.45 -10.10 0.30
CA ASN A 31 -9.89 -10.38 0.25
C ASN A 31 -10.17 -11.62 -0.61
#